data_AF-A0AAV0V6D0-F1
#
_entry.id   AF-A0AAV0V6D0-F1
#
_cell.length_a   1.000
_cell.length_b   1.000
_cell.length_c   1.000
_cell.angle_alpha   90.00
_cell.angle_beta   90.00
_cell.angle_gamma   90.00
#
_symmetry.space_group_name_H-M   'P 1'
#
loop_
_entity.id
_entity.type
_entity.pdbx_description
1 polymer ?
#
loop_
_entity_poly.entity_id
_entity_poly.type
_entity_poly.pdbx_seq_one_letter_code
_entity_poly.pdbx_strand_id
1 'polypeptide(L)'
;MLTLVVFIGIAAGVMVFVISLLAVFMLLRQGGSFERMKQEAVGLPLTMGEEKPLLFDELLEKSKTLSIRPSPLGHDKTLEGKNVCIRDFVVSRDAVNLFAVSSGEPRGGVFRDLTFDADEMIWKYLPHGPFASVADFTEFYSNEEENARHFVLVHRESNQPIGMVTLGEHSPKNLRIELMHLWLSPAFQGKNALTEVVLLLLNEWGVMEEHLQHKLRQGLQKEDASEETETKKTR
;
A
#
# COMPACT_ATOMS: atom_id res chain seq x y z
N MET A 1 -31.89 58.76 -12.63
CA MET A 1 -31.40 58.95 -11.25
C MET A 1 -31.69 57.67 -10.49
N LEU A 2 -30.67 56.92 -10.08
CA LEU A 2 -30.88 55.71 -9.27
C LEU A 2 -31.43 56.15 -7.91
N THR A 3 -32.54 55.56 -7.46
CA THR A 3 -33.16 55.92 -6.17
C THR A 3 -32.31 55.41 -5.02
N LEU A 4 -32.34 56.11 -3.89
CA LEU A 4 -31.60 55.76 -2.67
C LEU A 4 -31.81 54.30 -2.24
N VAL A 5 -33.01 53.76 -2.47
CA VAL A 5 -33.38 52.36 -2.19
C VAL A 5 -32.56 51.36 -3.00
N VAL A 6 -32.24 51.67 -4.27
CA VAL A 6 -31.43 50.79 -5.13
C VAL A 6 -29.98 50.74 -4.63
N PHE A 7 -29.42 51.86 -4.19
CA PHE A 7 -28.07 51.89 -3.62
C PHE A 7 -27.97 51.10 -2.31
N ILE A 8 -29.00 51.18 -1.46
CA ILE A 8 -29.05 50.38 -0.22
C ILE A 8 -29.11 48.88 -0.54
N GLY A 9 -29.88 48.47 -1.55
CA GLY A 9 -29.95 47.08 -1.99
C GLY A 9 -28.62 46.55 -2.53
N ILE A 10 -27.91 47.34 -3.34
CA ILE A 10 -26.58 46.98 -3.85
C ILE A 10 -25.58 46.88 -2.70
N ALA A 11 -25.58 47.83 -1.77
CA ALA A 11 -24.68 47.82 -0.62
C ALA A 11 -24.93 46.60 0.29
N ALA A 12 -26.18 46.24 0.54
CA ALA A 12 -26.54 45.05 1.30
C ALA A 12 -26.08 43.76 0.58
N GLY A 13 -26.26 43.67 -0.74
CA GLY A 13 -25.79 42.55 -1.55
C GLY A 13 -24.26 42.39 -1.51
N VAL A 14 -23.52 43.48 -1.66
CA VAL A 14 -22.05 43.49 -1.53
C VAL A 14 -21.61 43.05 -0.13
N MET A 15 -22.30 43.53 0.92
CA MET A 15 -21.98 43.14 2.29
C MET A 15 -22.15 41.64 2.51
N VAL A 16 -23.28 41.06 2.07
CA VAL A 16 -23.53 39.60 2.20
C VAL A 16 -22.51 38.80 1.40
N PHE A 17 -22.17 39.24 0.18
CA PHE A 17 -21.16 38.58 -0.64
C PHE A 17 -19.78 38.56 0.04
N VAL A 18 -19.33 39.71 0.58
CA VAL A 18 -18.04 39.82 1.28
C VAL A 18 -18.01 38.97 2.55
N ILE A 19 -19.08 39.00 3.35
CA ILE A 19 -19.18 38.17 4.56
C ILE A 19 -19.13 36.68 4.21
N SER A 20 -19.81 36.27 3.13
CA SER A 20 -19.82 34.88 2.67
C SER A 20 -18.42 34.44 2.21
N LEU A 21 -17.70 35.29 1.48
CA LEU A 21 -16.33 35.02 1.03
C LEU A 21 -15.36 34.89 2.23
N LEU A 22 -15.50 35.75 3.22
CA LEU A 22 -14.72 35.69 4.47
C LEU A 22 -15.01 34.41 5.26
N ALA A 23 -16.28 34.00 5.34
CA ALA A 23 -16.66 32.75 6.00
C ALA A 23 -16.06 31.52 5.30
N VAL A 24 -16.14 31.46 3.97
CA VAL A 24 -15.50 30.39 3.18
C VAL A 24 -13.99 30.38 3.39
N PHE A 25 -13.33 31.55 3.36
CA PHE A 25 -11.89 31.64 3.58
C PHE A 25 -11.49 31.17 4.99
N MET A 26 -12.24 31.53 6.02
CA MET A 26 -12.05 31.06 7.40
C MET A 26 -12.19 29.54 7.50
N LEU A 27 -13.20 28.95 6.86
CA LEU A 27 -13.41 27.49 6.83
C LEU A 27 -12.26 26.78 6.12
N LEU A 28 -11.78 27.30 5.00
CA LEU A 28 -10.64 26.73 4.27
C LEU A 28 -9.34 26.81 5.10
N ARG A 29 -9.16 27.89 5.86
CA ARG A 29 -7.98 28.08 6.73
C ARG A 29 -8.01 27.20 7.97
N GLN A 30 -9.14 27.10 8.66
CA GLN A 30 -9.29 26.24 9.84
C GLN A 30 -9.32 24.75 9.48
N GLY A 31 -9.91 24.39 8.33
CA GLY A 31 -9.97 23.02 7.83
C GLY A 31 -8.64 22.46 7.31
N GLY A 32 -7.54 23.20 7.44
CA GLY A 32 -6.21 22.77 7.00
C GLY A 32 -6.05 22.65 5.48
N SER A 33 -6.99 23.16 4.69
CA SER A 33 -6.98 23.03 3.23
C SER A 33 -5.75 23.70 2.60
N PHE A 34 -5.33 24.85 3.14
CA PHE A 34 -4.10 25.52 2.71
C PHE A 34 -2.83 24.79 3.14
N GLU A 35 -2.83 24.09 4.27
CA GLU A 35 -1.67 23.28 4.67
C GLU A 35 -1.58 22.01 3.82
N ARG A 36 -2.71 21.39 3.45
CA ARG A 36 -2.76 20.32 2.45
C ARG A 36 -2.26 20.81 1.09
N MET A 37 -2.72 21.97 0.62
CA MET A 37 -2.22 22.57 -0.63
C MET A 37 -0.71 22.88 -0.57
N LYS A 38 -0.17 23.33 0.56
CA LYS A 38 1.28 23.51 0.72
C LYS A 38 2.04 22.20 0.68
N GLN A 39 1.52 21.15 1.33
CA GLN A 39 2.11 19.81 1.32
C GLN A 39 2.04 19.18 -0.07
N GLU A 40 0.94 19.36 -0.80
CA GLU A 40 0.77 18.93 -2.19
C GLU A 40 1.61 19.77 -3.16
N ALA A 41 1.89 21.03 -2.82
CA ALA A 41 2.80 21.89 -3.58
C ALA A 41 4.28 21.55 -3.40
N VAL A 42 4.63 20.69 -2.44
CA VAL A 42 5.99 20.14 -2.33
C VAL A 42 6.28 19.30 -3.58
N GLY A 43 7.04 19.87 -4.51
CA GLY A 43 7.39 19.24 -5.79
C GLY A 43 6.61 19.77 -7.00
N LEU A 44 5.78 20.80 -6.84
CA LEU A 44 5.28 21.60 -7.97
C LEU A 44 6.38 22.56 -8.46
N PRO A 45 6.52 22.75 -9.78
CA PRO A 45 7.49 23.68 -10.33
C PRO A 45 7.18 25.10 -9.85
N LEU A 46 8.19 25.80 -9.34
CA LEU A 46 8.05 27.18 -8.84
C LEU A 46 8.07 28.19 -9.99
N THR A 47 8.50 27.74 -11.17
CA THR A 47 8.61 28.54 -12.39
C THR A 47 7.97 27.85 -13.59
N MET A 48 7.32 28.63 -14.46
CA MET A 48 6.80 28.11 -15.73
C MET A 48 7.97 27.69 -16.62
N GLY A 49 8.11 26.39 -16.90
CA GLY A 49 9.19 25.83 -17.72
C GLY A 49 10.26 25.03 -16.96
N GLU A 50 10.13 24.89 -15.64
CA GLU A 50 10.94 23.94 -14.86
C GLU A 50 10.53 22.51 -15.22
N GLU A 51 11.36 21.79 -15.99
CA GLU A 51 11.21 20.35 -16.15
C GLU A 51 11.59 19.67 -14.84
N LYS A 52 10.62 18.98 -14.23
CA LYS A 52 10.77 18.22 -12.99
C LYS A 52 11.72 17.04 -13.21
N PRO A 53 12.93 17.01 -12.62
CA PRO A 53 13.76 15.82 -12.73
C PRO A 53 13.85 15.06 -11.41
N LEU A 54 14.14 13.76 -11.56
CA LEU A 54 14.82 12.83 -10.65
C LEU A 54 14.00 11.67 -10.07
N LEU A 55 12.83 11.87 -9.45
CA LEU A 55 12.15 10.71 -8.84
C LEU A 55 11.41 9.82 -9.85
N PHE A 56 10.85 10.40 -10.91
CA PHE A 56 10.12 9.62 -11.91
C PHE A 56 11.05 8.99 -12.94
N ASP A 57 12.10 9.67 -13.38
CA ASP A 57 12.97 9.16 -14.45
C ASP A 57 13.78 7.94 -14.00
N GLU A 58 14.34 7.97 -12.78
CA GLU A 58 15.06 6.81 -12.23
C GLU A 58 14.13 5.62 -12.01
N LEU A 59 12.91 5.86 -11.50
CA LEU A 59 11.89 4.80 -11.36
C LEU A 59 11.38 4.30 -12.71
N LEU A 60 11.28 5.16 -13.73
CA LEU A 60 10.87 4.80 -15.09
C LEU A 60 11.99 4.05 -15.83
N GLU A 61 13.26 4.36 -15.59
CA GLU A 61 14.37 3.55 -16.10
C GLU A 61 14.46 2.21 -15.37
N LYS A 62 14.31 2.21 -14.04
CA LYS A 62 14.26 0.98 -13.25
C LYS A 62 13.08 0.10 -13.63
N SER A 63 11.92 0.69 -13.94
CA SER A 63 10.75 -0.08 -14.36
C SER A 63 10.95 -0.86 -15.65
N LYS A 64 11.82 -0.37 -16.55
CA LYS A 64 12.20 -1.08 -17.78
C LYS A 64 13.05 -2.33 -17.51
N THR A 65 13.72 -2.41 -16.36
CA THR A 65 14.57 -3.55 -15.99
C THR A 65 13.86 -4.56 -15.09
N LEU A 66 12.71 -4.19 -14.51
CA LEU A 66 11.92 -5.08 -13.67
C LEU A 66 11.23 -6.17 -14.51
N SER A 67 11.32 -7.40 -14.02
CA SER A 67 10.57 -8.54 -14.56
C SER A 67 9.07 -8.33 -14.42
N ILE A 68 8.29 -8.80 -15.40
CA ILE A 68 6.82 -8.86 -15.34
C ILE A 68 6.38 -9.70 -14.14
N ARG A 69 7.01 -10.85 -13.90
CA ARG A 69 6.75 -11.64 -12.71
C ARG A 69 7.42 -11.00 -11.49
N PRO A 70 6.70 -10.82 -10.36
CA PRO A 70 7.32 -10.43 -9.10
C PRO A 70 8.49 -11.35 -8.76
N SER A 71 9.57 -10.80 -8.21
CA SER A 71 10.73 -11.60 -7.81
C SER A 71 10.38 -12.48 -6.60
N PRO A 72 10.89 -13.73 -6.53
CA PRO A 72 10.79 -14.54 -5.32
C PRO A 72 11.63 -13.90 -4.20
N LEU A 73 11.35 -14.27 -2.95
CA LEU A 73 12.19 -13.91 -1.81
C LEU A 73 13.54 -14.65 -1.87
N GLY A 74 13.52 -15.90 -2.31
CA GLY A 74 14.67 -16.80 -2.33
C GLY A 74 14.46 -17.98 -1.39
N HIS A 75 15.08 -19.13 -1.73
CA HIS A 75 14.81 -20.42 -1.08
C HIS A 75 14.98 -20.44 0.45
N ASP A 76 15.89 -19.61 0.98
CA ASP A 76 16.19 -19.51 2.41
C ASP A 76 15.83 -18.14 3.02
N LYS A 77 15.24 -17.23 2.23
CA LYS A 77 14.84 -15.90 2.71
C LYS A 77 13.38 -15.93 3.12
N THR A 78 13.13 -15.41 4.33
CA THR A 78 11.78 -15.22 4.87
C THR A 78 11.69 -13.78 5.34
N LEU A 79 10.57 -13.11 5.07
CA LEU A 79 10.29 -11.82 5.71
C LEU A 79 9.81 -12.09 7.13
N GLU A 80 10.56 -11.61 8.11
CA GLU A 80 10.27 -11.85 9.52
C GLU A 80 9.52 -10.69 10.15
N GLY A 81 8.30 -10.95 10.61
CA GLY A 81 7.58 -10.11 11.54
C GLY A 81 7.72 -10.59 12.97
N LYS A 82 7.09 -9.87 13.89
CA LYS A 82 6.89 -10.24 15.28
C LYS A 82 6.09 -11.54 15.41
N ASN A 83 4.95 -11.68 14.71
CA ASN A 83 4.05 -12.84 14.86
C ASN A 83 3.90 -13.66 13.57
N VAL A 84 4.14 -13.03 12.41
CA VAL A 84 3.98 -13.67 11.09
C VAL A 84 5.28 -13.60 10.31
N CYS A 85 5.56 -14.65 9.56
CA CYS A 85 6.62 -14.71 8.58
C CYS A 85 6.03 -14.91 7.17
N ILE A 86 6.66 -14.34 6.14
CA ILE A 86 6.27 -14.52 4.73
C ILE A 86 7.40 -15.23 3.99
N ARG A 87 7.07 -16.29 3.25
CA ARG A 87 8.01 -17.02 2.39
C ARG A 87 7.39 -17.38 1.04
N ASP A 88 8.24 -17.70 0.07
CA ASP A 88 7.81 -18.21 -1.23
C ASP A 88 6.90 -19.43 -1.09
N PHE A 89 5.84 -19.48 -1.91
CA PHE A 89 4.98 -20.65 -2.04
C PHE A 89 5.69 -21.77 -2.81
N VAL A 90 5.69 -22.97 -2.24
CA VAL A 90 6.24 -24.17 -2.86
C VAL A 90 5.17 -25.26 -2.79
N VAL A 91 4.60 -25.59 -3.96
CA VAL A 91 3.47 -26.53 -4.10
C VAL A 91 3.66 -27.81 -3.29
N SER A 92 4.81 -28.48 -3.46
CA SER A 92 5.12 -29.77 -2.81
C SER A 92 5.20 -29.69 -1.27
N ARG A 93 5.49 -28.51 -0.72
CA ARG A 93 5.60 -28.26 0.72
C ARG A 93 4.28 -27.75 1.31
N ASP A 94 3.58 -26.90 0.58
CA ASP A 94 2.61 -25.98 1.14
C ASP A 94 1.17 -26.33 0.82
N ALA A 95 0.88 -26.91 -0.35
CA ALA A 95 -0.49 -27.11 -0.84
C ALA A 95 -1.36 -27.93 0.13
N VAL A 96 -0.83 -29.04 0.65
CA VAL A 96 -1.56 -29.91 1.59
C VAL A 96 -1.92 -29.17 2.88
N ASN A 97 -0.98 -28.41 3.44
CA ASN A 97 -1.18 -27.70 4.69
C ASN A 97 -2.08 -26.47 4.52
N LEU A 98 -1.94 -25.75 3.41
CA LEU A 98 -2.79 -24.59 3.10
C LEU A 98 -4.24 -25.00 2.85
N PHE A 99 -4.46 -26.04 2.03
CA PHE A 99 -5.79 -26.62 1.85
C PHE A 99 -6.41 -27.06 3.17
N ALA A 100 -5.61 -27.69 4.04
CA ALA A 100 -6.06 -28.15 5.34
C ALA A 100 -6.52 -27.02 6.28
N VAL A 101 -5.81 -25.88 6.31
CA VAL A 101 -6.17 -24.74 7.18
C VAL A 101 -7.26 -23.83 6.57
N SER A 102 -7.64 -24.09 5.32
CA SER A 102 -8.69 -23.36 4.61
C SER A 102 -10.02 -24.13 4.51
N SER A 103 -10.10 -25.34 5.06
CA SER A 103 -11.26 -26.22 4.90
C SER A 103 -12.34 -26.11 5.98
N GLY A 104 -12.10 -25.36 7.07
CA GLY A 104 -13.06 -25.24 8.20
C GLY A 104 -12.98 -26.35 9.25
N GLU A 105 -12.23 -27.42 8.97
CA GLU A 105 -12.09 -28.59 9.85
C GLU A 105 -11.02 -28.35 10.94
N PRO A 106 -11.22 -28.88 12.16
CA PRO A 106 -10.24 -28.75 13.24
C PRO A 106 -8.91 -29.43 12.90
N ARG A 107 -7.79 -28.81 13.30
CA ARG A 107 -6.43 -29.28 12.99
C ARG A 107 -5.49 -29.19 14.18
N GLY A 108 -4.50 -30.07 14.27
CA GLY A 108 -3.50 -30.00 15.35
C GLY A 108 -2.70 -28.69 15.38
N GLY A 109 -2.14 -28.35 16.55
CA GLY A 109 -1.36 -27.14 16.75
C GLY A 109 -2.24 -25.93 17.06
N VAL A 110 -2.03 -24.81 16.38
CA VAL A 110 -2.73 -23.53 16.67
C VAL A 110 -4.21 -23.52 16.26
N PHE A 111 -4.70 -24.63 15.69
CA PHE A 111 -6.05 -24.79 15.16
C PHE A 111 -6.88 -25.87 15.90
N ARG A 112 -6.40 -26.43 17.03
CA ARG A 112 -6.90 -27.68 17.63
C ARG A 112 -8.40 -27.67 17.92
N ASP A 113 -8.94 -26.51 18.28
CA ASP A 113 -10.33 -26.33 18.68
C ASP A 113 -11.09 -25.37 17.74
N LEU A 114 -10.57 -25.16 16.53
CA LEU A 114 -11.15 -24.23 15.56
C LEU A 114 -11.97 -25.00 14.52
N THR A 115 -13.29 -24.97 14.67
CA THR A 115 -14.25 -25.34 13.62
C THR A 115 -14.93 -24.08 13.12
N PHE A 116 -15.02 -23.90 11.80
CA PHE A 116 -15.65 -22.73 11.20
C PHE A 116 -16.22 -23.05 9.83
N ASP A 117 -17.17 -22.22 9.39
CA ASP A 117 -17.69 -22.24 8.03
C ASP A 117 -16.67 -21.56 7.09
N ALA A 118 -15.99 -22.36 6.26
CA ALA A 118 -14.95 -21.85 5.37
C ALA A 118 -15.51 -20.92 4.29
N ASP A 119 -16.68 -21.24 3.73
CA ASP A 119 -17.37 -20.44 2.74
C ASP A 119 -17.65 -19.05 3.29
N GLU A 120 -18.20 -18.95 4.50
CA GLU A 120 -18.53 -17.65 5.12
C GLU A 120 -17.31 -16.87 5.61
N MET A 121 -16.29 -17.54 6.15
CA MET A 121 -15.20 -16.88 6.89
C MET A 121 -13.93 -16.66 6.07
N ILE A 122 -13.74 -17.38 4.97
CA ILE A 122 -12.59 -17.23 4.07
C ILE A 122 -13.04 -16.83 2.67
N TRP A 123 -13.98 -17.59 2.08
CA TRP A 123 -14.22 -17.55 0.63
C TRP A 123 -15.30 -16.55 0.20
N LYS A 124 -16.14 -16.07 1.12
CA LYS A 124 -17.29 -15.17 0.88
C LYS A 124 -17.01 -13.97 -0.03
N TYR A 125 -15.81 -13.40 0.07
CA TYR A 125 -15.40 -12.21 -0.67
C TYR A 125 -14.28 -12.48 -1.68
N LEU A 126 -13.89 -13.74 -1.86
CA LEU A 126 -12.92 -14.15 -2.87
C LEU A 126 -13.66 -14.65 -4.11
N PRO A 127 -13.12 -14.41 -5.33
CA PRO A 127 -13.76 -14.83 -6.57
C PRO A 127 -13.67 -16.35 -6.81
N HIS A 128 -13.09 -17.09 -5.88
CA HIS A 128 -12.72 -18.50 -6.00
C HIS A 128 -12.81 -19.20 -4.65
N GLY A 129 -12.68 -20.52 -4.68
CA GLY A 129 -12.80 -21.36 -3.48
C GLY A 129 -14.26 -21.47 -3.00
N PRO A 130 -14.52 -22.25 -1.93
CA PRO A 130 -13.62 -23.26 -1.38
C PRO A 130 -13.20 -24.31 -2.42
N PHE A 131 -12.08 -24.98 -2.17
CA PHE A 131 -11.62 -26.07 -3.02
C PHE A 131 -12.16 -27.41 -2.49
N ALA A 132 -12.58 -28.31 -3.38
CA ALA A 132 -13.12 -29.61 -2.97
C ALA A 132 -12.02 -30.61 -2.59
N SER A 133 -10.82 -30.45 -3.14
CA SER A 133 -9.68 -31.32 -2.88
C SER A 133 -8.34 -30.56 -2.90
N VAL A 134 -7.31 -31.20 -2.34
CA VAL A 134 -5.92 -30.71 -2.46
C VAL A 134 -5.50 -30.59 -3.93
N ALA A 135 -6.02 -31.46 -4.81
CA ALA A 135 -5.73 -31.41 -6.23
C ALA A 135 -6.27 -30.13 -6.87
N ASP A 136 -7.53 -29.76 -6.57
CA ASP A 136 -8.15 -28.52 -7.09
C ASP A 136 -7.42 -27.28 -6.57
N PHE A 137 -7.05 -27.26 -5.28
CA PHE A 137 -6.24 -26.19 -4.69
C PHE A 137 -4.88 -26.09 -5.40
N THR A 138 -4.24 -27.24 -5.63
CA THR A 138 -2.92 -27.31 -6.27
C THR A 138 -2.99 -26.81 -7.70
N GLU A 139 -3.98 -27.26 -8.48
CA GLU A 139 -4.17 -26.83 -9.86
C GLU A 139 -4.38 -25.32 -9.94
N PHE A 140 -5.22 -24.76 -9.08
CA PHE A 140 -5.49 -23.32 -9.03
C PHE A 140 -4.22 -22.50 -8.77
N TYR A 141 -3.44 -22.84 -7.74
CA TYR A 141 -2.24 -22.08 -7.36
C TYR A 141 -0.97 -22.50 -8.12
N SER A 142 -1.00 -23.55 -8.93
CA SER A 142 0.12 -23.91 -9.83
C SER A 142 0.03 -23.18 -11.17
N ASN A 143 -1.17 -22.74 -11.57
CA ASN A 143 -1.39 -21.97 -12.78
C ASN A 143 -1.14 -20.48 -12.52
N GLU A 144 0.10 -20.14 -12.10
CA GLU A 144 0.50 -18.76 -11.84
C GLU A 144 0.49 -17.95 -13.14
N GLU A 145 -0.29 -16.86 -13.17
CA GLU A 145 -0.19 -15.87 -14.22
C GLU A 145 1.24 -15.31 -14.33
N GLU A 146 1.63 -14.87 -15.53
CA GLU A 146 2.99 -14.37 -15.76
C GLU A 146 3.35 -13.18 -14.89
N ASN A 147 2.35 -12.36 -14.52
CA ASN A 147 2.48 -11.15 -13.70
C ASN A 147 2.11 -11.38 -12.22
N ALA A 148 2.07 -12.63 -11.75
CA ALA A 148 1.68 -12.99 -10.40
C ALA A 148 2.70 -13.89 -9.69
N ARG A 149 2.70 -13.86 -8.35
CA ARG A 149 3.44 -14.79 -7.50
C ARG A 149 2.74 -15.00 -6.17
N HIS A 150 2.67 -16.26 -5.72
CA HIS A 150 2.08 -16.62 -4.44
C HIS A 150 3.11 -16.68 -3.30
N PHE A 151 2.68 -16.27 -2.11
CA PHE A 151 3.46 -16.34 -0.88
C PHE A 151 2.64 -16.94 0.25
N VAL A 152 3.32 -17.65 1.15
CA VAL A 152 2.72 -18.30 2.31
C VAL A 152 2.90 -17.43 3.54
N LEU A 153 1.81 -17.26 4.29
CA LEU A 153 1.81 -16.59 5.58
C LEU A 153 1.98 -17.67 6.65
N VAL A 154 2.99 -17.53 7.51
CA VAL A 154 3.35 -18.54 8.51
C VAL A 154 3.29 -17.91 9.89
N HIS A 155 2.62 -18.57 10.83
CA HIS A 155 2.68 -18.16 12.23
C HIS A 155 4.07 -18.46 12.80
N ARG A 156 4.74 -17.44 13.32
CA ARG A 156 6.15 -17.51 13.71
C ARG A 156 6.43 -18.53 14.80
N GLU A 157 5.61 -18.56 15.85
CA GLU A 157 5.86 -19.41 17.03
C GLU A 157 5.61 -20.89 16.73
N SER A 158 4.54 -21.21 16.01
CA SER A 158 4.18 -22.61 15.70
C SER A 158 4.79 -23.12 14.41
N ASN A 159 5.35 -22.23 13.58
CA ASN A 159 5.84 -22.51 12.24
C ASN A 159 4.79 -23.19 11.34
N GLN A 160 3.50 -22.88 11.56
CA GLN A 160 2.40 -23.43 10.77
C GLN A 160 1.91 -22.40 9.74
N PRO A 161 1.58 -22.82 8.50
CA PRO A 161 0.88 -21.96 7.55
C PRO A 161 -0.46 -21.49 8.13
N ILE A 162 -0.77 -20.22 7.95
CA ILE A 162 -1.99 -19.57 8.44
C ILE A 162 -2.81 -18.90 7.34
N GLY A 163 -2.33 -18.95 6.10
CA GLY A 163 -2.94 -18.30 4.97
C GLY A 163 -1.93 -18.04 3.86
N MET A 164 -2.34 -17.23 2.88
CA MET A 164 -1.50 -16.87 1.75
C MET A 164 -1.89 -15.52 1.18
N VAL A 165 -1.02 -15.00 0.33
CA VAL A 165 -1.20 -13.75 -0.42
C VAL A 165 -0.58 -13.91 -1.80
N THR A 166 -1.15 -13.25 -2.79
CA THR A 166 -0.60 -13.16 -4.14
C THR A 166 -0.19 -11.73 -4.40
N LEU A 167 1.05 -11.53 -4.83
CA LEU A 167 1.41 -10.30 -5.52
C LEU A 167 1.00 -10.50 -6.98
N GLY A 168 -0.07 -9.86 -7.41
CA GLY A 168 -0.67 -10.06 -8.74
C GLY A 168 -0.81 -8.76 -9.51
N GLU A 169 -1.26 -8.87 -10.76
CA GLU A 169 -1.44 -7.72 -11.65
C GLU A 169 -0.19 -6.82 -11.73
N HIS A 170 1.00 -7.42 -11.60
CA HIS A 170 2.25 -6.70 -11.56
C HIS A 170 2.51 -6.05 -12.91
N SER A 171 2.60 -4.73 -12.89
CA SER A 171 2.83 -3.92 -14.07
C SER A 171 4.03 -3.01 -13.81
N PRO A 172 5.26 -3.48 -14.12
CA PRO A 172 6.46 -2.67 -14.03
C PRO A 172 6.31 -1.33 -14.75
N LYS A 173 5.83 -1.36 -16.00
CA LYS A 173 5.61 -0.17 -16.84
C LYS A 173 4.76 0.90 -16.15
N ASN A 174 3.77 0.50 -15.37
CA ASN A 174 2.86 1.40 -14.67
C ASN A 174 3.21 1.56 -13.18
N LEU A 175 4.34 0.98 -12.73
CA LEU A 175 4.79 0.98 -11.33
C LEU A 175 3.69 0.53 -10.36
N ARG A 176 2.94 -0.50 -10.75
CA ARG A 176 1.79 -1.02 -10.01
C ARG A 176 1.99 -2.49 -9.67
N ILE A 177 1.58 -2.86 -8.47
CA ILE A 177 1.39 -4.25 -8.06
C ILE A 177 0.16 -4.32 -7.16
N GLU A 178 -0.57 -5.43 -7.21
CA GLU A 178 -1.78 -5.62 -6.42
C GLU A 178 -1.62 -6.75 -5.42
N LEU A 179 -2.24 -6.59 -4.25
CA LEU A 179 -2.37 -7.66 -3.27
C LEU A 179 -3.67 -8.42 -3.59
N MET A 180 -3.53 -9.62 -4.13
CA MET A 180 -4.62 -10.48 -4.56
C MET A 180 -4.66 -11.77 -3.74
N HIS A 181 -5.80 -12.47 -3.77
CA HIS A 181 -6.01 -13.77 -3.12
C HIS A 181 -5.47 -13.82 -1.67
N LEU A 182 -5.62 -12.71 -0.94
CA LEU A 182 -5.16 -12.58 0.43
C LEU A 182 -6.20 -13.16 1.37
N TRP A 183 -5.82 -14.22 2.09
CA TRP A 183 -6.67 -14.81 3.11
C TRP A 183 -5.88 -15.35 4.28
N LEU A 184 -6.55 -15.41 5.42
CA LEU A 184 -6.04 -15.94 6.68
C LEU A 184 -7.09 -16.89 7.25
N SER A 185 -6.64 -17.98 7.85
CA SER A 185 -7.51 -18.82 8.67
C SER A 185 -8.12 -17.99 9.82
N PRO A 186 -9.38 -18.21 10.21
CA PRO A 186 -10.11 -17.33 11.14
C PRO A 186 -9.43 -17.09 12.49
N ALA A 187 -8.64 -18.05 13.00
CA ALA A 187 -7.84 -17.87 14.22
C ALA A 187 -6.85 -16.68 14.16
N PHE A 188 -6.55 -16.16 12.97
CA PHE A 188 -5.61 -15.06 12.73
C PHE A 188 -6.28 -13.78 12.20
N GLN A 189 -7.59 -13.82 11.92
CA GLN A 189 -8.36 -12.65 11.52
C GLN A 189 -8.64 -11.74 12.73
N GLY A 190 -8.74 -10.43 12.50
CA GLY A 190 -8.95 -9.44 13.57
C GLY A 190 -7.78 -9.27 14.54
N LYS A 191 -6.61 -9.85 14.24
CA LYS A 191 -5.36 -9.69 14.99
C LYS A 191 -4.36 -8.84 14.18
N ASN A 192 -3.20 -8.58 14.77
CA ASN A 192 -2.11 -7.84 14.10
C ASN A 192 -1.48 -8.59 12.91
N ALA A 193 -1.84 -9.85 12.68
CA ALA A 193 -1.26 -10.69 11.63
C ALA A 193 -1.42 -10.07 10.23
N LEU A 194 -2.63 -9.63 9.86
CA LEU A 194 -2.87 -9.06 8.53
C LEU A 194 -2.13 -7.73 8.34
N THR A 195 -2.17 -6.86 9.34
CA THR A 195 -1.44 -5.58 9.33
C THR A 195 0.06 -5.80 9.17
N GLU A 196 0.61 -6.74 9.91
CA GLU A 196 2.02 -7.11 9.83
C GLU A 196 2.39 -7.65 8.46
N VAL A 197 1.57 -8.53 7.87
CA VAL A 197 1.77 -9.04 6.52
C VAL A 197 1.82 -7.91 5.50
N VAL A 198 0.85 -7.00 5.53
CA VAL A 198 0.81 -5.87 4.60
C VAL A 198 2.03 -4.96 4.76
N LEU A 199 2.45 -4.67 6.00
CA LEU A 199 3.65 -3.86 6.25
C LEU A 199 4.93 -4.53 5.75
N LEU A 200 5.10 -5.84 5.94
CA LEU A 200 6.25 -6.58 5.43
C LEU A 200 6.31 -6.54 3.90
N LEU A 201 5.18 -6.74 3.23
CA LEU A 201 5.11 -6.66 1.75
C LEU A 201 5.40 -5.24 1.25
N LEU A 202 4.88 -4.21 1.92
CA LEU A 202 5.13 -2.81 1.57
C LEU A 202 6.59 -2.40 1.79
N ASN A 203 7.31 -3.00 2.74
CA ASN A 203 8.73 -2.71 2.95
C ASN A 203 9.63 -3.41 1.93
N GLU A 204 9.31 -4.66 1.56
CA GLU A 204 10.14 -5.43 0.62
C GLU A 204 9.85 -5.07 -0.84
N TRP A 205 8.57 -4.91 -1.24
CA TRP A 205 8.18 -4.62 -2.63
C TRP A 205 7.59 -3.24 -2.85
N GLY A 206 7.02 -2.63 -1.82
CA GLY A 206 6.78 -1.19 -1.88
C GLY A 206 8.14 -0.53 -1.94
N VAL A 207 8.37 0.26 -2.99
CA VAL A 207 9.57 1.08 -3.18
C VAL A 207 9.58 2.18 -2.12
N MET A 208 9.72 1.79 -0.85
CA MET A 208 9.62 2.66 0.31
C MET A 208 11.00 2.89 0.88
N GLU A 209 11.86 1.86 0.93
CA GLU A 209 13.24 1.99 1.39
C GLU A 209 14.06 2.88 0.43
N GLU A 210 14.11 2.57 -0.87
CA GLU A 210 14.84 3.42 -1.83
C GLU A 210 14.24 4.83 -1.92
N HIS A 211 12.93 4.96 -1.83
CA HIS A 211 12.25 6.26 -1.83
C HIS A 211 12.53 7.08 -0.56
N LEU A 212 12.61 6.44 0.61
CA LEU A 212 13.00 7.06 1.88
C LEU A 212 14.47 7.45 1.86
N GLN A 213 15.36 6.55 1.43
CA GLN A 213 16.80 6.81 1.33
C GLN A 213 17.11 7.91 0.31
N HIS A 214 16.36 7.99 -0.78
CA HIS A 214 16.46 9.05 -1.76
C HIS A 214 15.90 10.37 -1.20
N LYS A 215 14.75 10.37 -0.51
CA LYS A 215 14.22 11.56 0.19
C LYS A 215 15.15 12.08 1.28
N LEU A 216 15.79 11.18 2.04
CA LEU A 216 16.79 11.51 3.05
C LEU A 216 18.02 12.16 2.41
N ARG A 217 18.52 11.61 1.30
CA ARG A 217 19.64 12.22 0.55
C ARG A 217 19.30 13.58 -0.02
N GLN A 218 18.09 13.77 -0.56
CA GLN A 218 17.63 15.07 -1.04
C GLN A 218 17.43 16.09 0.09
N GLY A 219 17.01 15.65 1.27
CA GLY A 219 16.92 16.48 2.47
C GLY A 219 18.31 16.99 2.91
N LEU A 220 19.27 16.07 3.04
CA LEU A 220 20.65 16.38 3.41
C LEU A 220 21.33 17.34 2.42
N GLN A 221 21.17 17.10 1.10
CA GLN A 221 21.73 18.00 0.08
C GLN A 221 21.11 19.40 0.10
N LYS A 222 19.85 19.54 0.52
CA LYS A 222 19.20 20.85 0.69
C LYS A 222 19.69 21.60 1.93
N GLU A 223 19.96 20.88 3.02
CA GLU A 223 20.56 21.48 4.22
C GLU A 223 21.97 21.99 3.93
N ASP A 224 22.81 21.17 3.29
CA ASP A 224 24.18 21.55 2.90
C ASP A 224 24.20 22.78 1.96
N ALA A 225 23.32 22.80 0.95
CA ALA A 225 23.21 23.93 0.02
C ALA A 225 22.67 25.21 0.70
N SER A 226 21.84 25.06 1.74
CA SER A 226 21.33 26.20 2.50
C SER A 226 22.41 26.82 3.41
N GLU A 227 23.24 26.00 4.04
CA GLU A 227 24.38 26.44 4.87
C GLU A 227 25.47 27.13 4.05
N GLU A 228 25.78 26.62 2.85
CA GLU A 228 26.73 27.27 1.92
C GLU A 228 26.23 28.63 1.40
N THR A 229 24.92 28.78 1.24
CA THR A 229 24.32 30.02 0.77
C THR A 229 24.29 31.08 1.88
N GLU A 230 24.13 30.65 3.14
CA GLU A 230 24.11 31.53 4.31
C GLU A 230 25.53 32.04 4.66
N THR A 231 26.54 31.18 4.57
CA THR A 231 27.96 31.55 4.75
C THR A 231 28.51 32.48 3.66
N LYS A 232 27.98 32.42 2.43
CA LYS A 232 28.31 33.39 1.36
C LYS A 232 27.66 34.76 1.52
N LYS A 233 26.58 34.89 2.29
CA LYS A 233 25.91 36.18 2.56
C LYS A 233 26.48 36.92 3.77
N THR A 234 27.19 36.22 4.66
CA THR A 234 27.84 36.80 5.85
C THR A 234 29.28 37.25 5.62
N ARG A 235 29.79 37.11 4.39
CA ARG A 235 31.14 37.48 3.99
C ARG A 235 31.11 38.56 2.91
#